data_AF-A8M9K7-F1
#
_entry.id   AF-A8M9K7-F1
#
_cell.length_a   1.000
_cell.length_b   1.000
_cell.length_c   1.000
_cell.angle_alpha   90.00
_cell.angle_beta   90.00
_cell.angle_gamma   90.00
#
_symmetry.space_group_name_H-M   'P 1'
#
loop_
_entity.id
_entity.type
_entity.pdbx_description
1 polymer ?
#
loop_
_entity_poly.entity_id
_entity_poly.type
_entity_poly.pdbx_seq_one_letter_code
_entity_poly.pdbx_strand_id
1 'polypeptide(L)'
;MYLQLNEYYGMLAYIDYPGDRKIITSLAELINEYKSFPGALISTIVMIGGVEINEDYFKAWVSITGSRRIIEDTYGEIWSYIKGVSGNNDIVSLIMRAYEEAGDLADVIALSNALKLFLGFNIYDLGLAVIYENPLSVLNGRRVELRRGKTLLMKKHLMGDLKLNTALILQGELNDKVVDWSNPGVLPASNEIGDESVSDPAYTLLSLNIGLTSKPSSSELTLLNSQLPAGACTGQVTILPLTLSNSMVMKLIEELKKQGFTTTATGISIIDAVKCIKHDL
;
A
#
# COMPACT_ATOMS: atom_id res chain seq x y z
N MET A 1 21.09 -10.56 9.26
CA MET A 1 20.40 -11.53 10.14
C MET A 1 18.89 -11.30 9.97
N TYR A 2 18.34 -11.71 8.82
CA TYR A 2 16.89 -11.67 8.58
C TYR A 2 16.34 -12.99 9.12
N LEU A 3 15.57 -12.89 10.19
CA LEU A 3 15.01 -14.04 10.88
C LEU A 3 14.05 -14.80 9.96
N GLN A 4 14.26 -16.11 9.89
CA GLN A 4 13.26 -17.09 9.49
C GLN A 4 11.97 -16.83 10.27
N LEU A 5 10.95 -16.34 9.58
CA LEU A 5 9.56 -16.48 10.02
C LEU A 5 8.95 -17.65 9.25
N ASN A 6 9.30 -18.85 9.70
CA ASN A 6 8.60 -20.07 9.31
C ASN A 6 7.15 -20.01 9.81
N GLU A 7 6.23 -20.37 8.92
CA GLU A 7 4.91 -20.94 9.20
C GLU A 7 4.08 -20.25 10.28
N TYR A 8 3.60 -19.05 9.99
CA TYR A 8 2.42 -18.52 10.67
C TYR A 8 1.22 -18.53 9.72
N TYR A 9 0.12 -19.15 10.15
CA TYR A 9 -1.23 -18.93 9.61
C TYR A 9 -1.65 -17.47 9.89
N GLY A 10 -0.97 -16.53 9.23
CA GLY A 10 -1.10 -15.10 9.38
C GLY A 10 -1.67 -14.45 8.13
N MET A 11 -2.40 -13.35 8.30
CA MET A 11 -2.90 -12.56 7.18
C MET A 11 -1.74 -12.02 6.33
N LEU A 12 -1.67 -12.41 5.07
CA LEU A 12 -0.70 -11.90 4.09
C LEU A 12 -1.23 -10.62 3.43
N ALA A 13 -2.48 -10.68 2.95
CA ALA A 13 -3.09 -9.61 2.17
C ALA A 13 -4.61 -9.52 2.41
N TYR A 14 -5.20 -8.43 1.93
CA TYR A 14 -6.62 -8.17 1.87
C TYR A 14 -6.99 -7.79 0.44
N ILE A 15 -8.02 -8.39 -0.12
CA ILE A 15 -8.55 -7.97 -1.42
C ILE A 15 -9.76 -7.09 -1.13
N ASP A 16 -9.71 -5.83 -1.55
CA ASP A 16 -10.81 -4.88 -1.42
C ASP A 16 -11.53 -4.67 -2.76
N TYR A 17 -12.23 -5.71 -3.20
CA TYR A 17 -13.02 -5.67 -4.41
C TYR A 17 -14.53 -5.73 -4.10
N PRO A 18 -15.38 -4.91 -4.74
CA PRO A 18 -16.83 -4.99 -4.57
C PRO A 18 -17.38 -6.39 -4.86
N GLY A 19 -17.99 -7.02 -3.85
CA GLY A 19 -18.58 -8.36 -3.95
C GLY A 19 -17.66 -9.52 -3.57
N ASP A 20 -16.36 -9.27 -3.37
CA ASP A 20 -15.39 -10.33 -3.03
C ASP A 20 -14.28 -9.81 -2.10
N ARG A 21 -14.69 -9.24 -0.96
CA ARG A 21 -13.75 -8.77 0.06
C ARG A 21 -13.20 -9.95 0.84
N LYS A 22 -11.88 -10.19 0.76
CA LYS A 22 -11.29 -11.42 1.29
C LYS A 22 -9.97 -11.16 2.02
N ILE A 23 -9.80 -11.84 3.16
CA ILE A 23 -8.50 -11.95 3.84
C ILE A 23 -7.77 -13.12 3.21
N ILE A 24 -6.54 -12.89 2.80
CA ILE A 24 -5.65 -13.88 2.20
C ILE A 24 -4.57 -14.21 3.21
N THR A 25 -4.46 -15.47 3.59
CA THR A 25 -3.52 -15.91 4.65
C THR A 25 -2.31 -16.64 4.12
N SER A 26 -2.21 -16.81 2.79
CA SER A 26 -1.06 -17.47 2.17
C SER A 26 -0.80 -16.95 0.77
N LEU A 27 0.46 -17.09 0.33
CA LEU A 27 0.85 -16.69 -1.03
C LEU A 27 0.17 -17.56 -2.10
N ALA A 28 -0.03 -18.85 -1.80
CA ALA A 28 -0.73 -19.76 -2.70
C ALA A 28 -2.19 -19.34 -2.94
N GLU A 29 -2.89 -18.94 -1.87
CA GLU A 29 -4.24 -18.40 -1.96
C GLU A 29 -4.26 -17.09 -2.76
N LEU A 30 -3.33 -16.16 -2.50
CA LEU A 30 -3.21 -14.90 -3.24
C LEU A 30 -3.05 -15.13 -4.75
N ILE A 31 -2.14 -16.03 -5.11
CA ILE A 31 -1.86 -16.39 -6.50
C ILE A 31 -3.10 -17.02 -7.15
N ASN A 32 -3.84 -17.86 -6.42
CA ASN A 32 -5.08 -18.45 -6.93
C ASN A 32 -6.16 -17.40 -7.20
N GLU A 33 -6.29 -16.40 -6.33
CA GLU A 33 -7.21 -15.27 -6.55
C GLU A 33 -6.83 -14.48 -7.80
N TYR A 34 -5.54 -14.16 -7.98
CA TYR A 34 -5.08 -13.41 -9.17
C TYR A 34 -5.35 -14.14 -10.47
N LYS A 35 -5.17 -15.46 -10.47
CA LYS A 35 -5.47 -16.30 -11.65
C LYS A 35 -6.96 -16.39 -11.93
N SER A 36 -7.79 -16.41 -10.88
CA SER A 36 -9.25 -16.53 -11.01
C SER A 36 -9.91 -15.21 -11.38
N PHE A 37 -9.37 -14.10 -10.88
CA PHE A 37 -9.91 -12.77 -11.07
C PHE A 37 -8.77 -11.73 -11.21
N PRO A 38 -8.42 -11.28 -12.43
CA PRO A 38 -7.38 -10.28 -12.66
C PRO A 38 -7.54 -8.98 -11.88
N GLY A 39 -8.78 -8.54 -11.62
CA GLY A 39 -9.06 -7.33 -10.85
C GLY A 39 -8.58 -7.43 -9.40
N ALA A 40 -8.39 -8.64 -8.87
CA ALA A 40 -7.87 -8.87 -7.53
C ALA A 40 -6.52 -8.17 -7.33
N LEU A 41 -5.60 -8.27 -8.30
CA LEU A 41 -4.25 -7.67 -8.23
C LEU A 41 -4.29 -6.16 -7.96
N ILE A 42 -5.21 -5.45 -8.63
CA ILE A 42 -5.34 -3.99 -8.54
C ILE A 42 -5.99 -3.60 -7.20
N SER A 43 -6.87 -4.43 -6.68
CA SER A 43 -7.54 -4.23 -5.38
C SER A 43 -6.81 -4.85 -4.19
N THR A 44 -5.63 -5.46 -4.40
CA THR A 44 -4.91 -6.11 -3.31
C THR A 44 -4.24 -5.10 -2.41
N ILE A 45 -4.40 -5.35 -1.12
CA ILE A 45 -3.79 -4.69 0.00
C ILE A 45 -2.88 -5.68 0.74
N VAL A 46 -1.59 -5.72 0.41
CA VAL A 46 -0.57 -6.51 1.12
C VAL A 46 -0.23 -5.85 2.45
N MET A 47 -0.63 -6.50 3.54
CA MET A 47 -0.41 -5.99 4.90
C MET A 47 0.94 -6.47 5.44
N ILE A 48 1.26 -7.75 5.24
CA ILE A 48 2.49 -8.38 5.74
C ILE A 48 3.24 -9.00 4.57
N GLY A 49 4.55 -8.82 4.55
CA GLY A 49 5.42 -9.34 3.51
C GLY A 49 6.77 -9.80 4.05
N GLY A 50 7.76 -9.98 3.18
CA GLY A 50 9.01 -10.68 3.49
C GLY A 50 8.90 -12.21 3.36
N VAL A 51 8.01 -12.70 2.49
CA VAL A 51 7.90 -14.12 2.14
C VAL A 51 8.92 -14.51 1.08
N GLU A 52 9.15 -15.82 0.91
CA GLU A 52 10.03 -16.32 -0.13
C GLU A 52 9.56 -15.90 -1.53
N ILE A 53 10.53 -15.63 -2.42
CA ILE A 53 10.25 -15.30 -3.82
C ILE A 53 9.50 -16.47 -4.45
N ASN A 54 8.44 -16.14 -5.18
CA ASN A 54 7.61 -17.13 -5.85
C ASN A 54 7.37 -16.74 -7.31
N GLU A 55 7.82 -17.57 -8.25
CA GLU A 55 7.67 -17.34 -9.69
C GLU A 55 6.21 -17.26 -10.14
N ASP A 56 5.29 -17.94 -9.47
CA ASP A 56 3.89 -17.97 -9.87
C ASP A 56 3.19 -16.63 -9.62
N TYR A 57 3.71 -15.79 -8.71
CA TYR A 57 3.31 -14.39 -8.60
C TYR A 57 3.59 -13.64 -9.90
N PHE A 58 4.82 -13.75 -10.41
CA PHE A 58 5.24 -13.08 -11.64
C PHE A 58 4.49 -13.62 -12.86
N LYS A 59 4.22 -14.94 -12.92
CA LYS A 59 3.37 -15.52 -13.97
C LYS A 59 1.94 -14.97 -13.92
N ALA A 60 1.37 -14.82 -12.73
CA ALA A 60 0.05 -14.21 -12.57
C ALA A 60 0.06 -12.75 -13.04
N TRP A 61 1.08 -11.96 -12.67
CA TRP A 61 1.24 -10.59 -13.18
C TRP A 61 1.37 -10.55 -14.71
N VAL A 62 2.21 -11.39 -15.32
CA VAL A 62 2.35 -11.48 -16.78
C VAL A 62 1.00 -11.75 -17.45
N SER A 63 0.17 -12.61 -16.87
CA SER A 63 -1.14 -12.95 -17.43
C SER A 63 -2.14 -11.78 -17.42
N ILE A 64 -1.90 -10.78 -16.57
CA ILE A 64 -2.78 -9.61 -16.38
C ILE A 64 -2.34 -8.45 -17.28
N THR A 65 -1.05 -8.11 -17.30
CA THR A 65 -0.57 -6.90 -18.00
C THR A 65 0.20 -7.20 -19.29
N GLY A 66 0.75 -8.40 -19.44
CA GLY A 66 1.61 -8.76 -20.57
C GLY A 66 2.99 -8.09 -20.56
N SER A 67 3.33 -7.28 -19.55
CA SER A 67 4.54 -6.44 -19.47
C SER A 67 5.80 -7.23 -19.10
N ARG A 68 6.18 -8.23 -19.92
CA ARG A 68 7.26 -9.18 -19.60
C ARG A 68 8.58 -8.53 -19.16
N ARG A 69 9.01 -7.48 -19.86
CA ARG A 69 10.28 -6.81 -19.56
C ARG A 69 10.33 -6.23 -18.14
N ILE A 70 9.32 -5.47 -17.73
CA ILE A 70 9.24 -4.89 -16.38
C ILE A 70 9.22 -6.00 -15.32
N ILE A 71 8.52 -7.09 -15.60
CA ILE A 71 8.36 -8.22 -14.68
C ILE A 71 9.68 -8.97 -14.51
N GLU A 72 10.39 -9.24 -15.60
CA GLU A 72 11.72 -9.87 -15.59
C GLU A 72 12.75 -8.99 -14.87
N ASP A 73 12.78 -7.69 -15.18
CA ASP A 73 13.62 -6.71 -14.50
C ASP A 73 13.33 -6.70 -12.99
N THR A 74 12.05 -6.71 -12.61
CA THR A 74 11.62 -6.74 -11.20
C THR A 74 12.08 -8.01 -10.50
N TYR A 75 11.87 -9.17 -11.13
CA TYR A 75 12.30 -10.45 -10.59
C TYR A 75 13.82 -10.49 -10.35
N GLY A 76 14.60 -10.07 -11.35
CA GLY A 76 16.06 -10.02 -11.27
C GLY A 76 16.57 -9.06 -10.20
N GLU A 77 15.93 -7.90 -10.07
CA GLU A 77 16.32 -6.88 -9.10
C GLU A 77 16.01 -7.30 -7.66
N ILE A 78 14.84 -7.91 -7.41
CA ILE A 78 14.48 -8.45 -6.09
C ILE A 78 15.49 -9.53 -5.68
N TRP A 79 15.86 -10.44 -6.59
CA TRP A 79 16.91 -11.44 -6.32
C TRP A 79 18.26 -10.80 -6.01
N SER A 80 18.66 -9.80 -6.79
CA SER A 80 19.93 -9.08 -6.61
C SER A 80 19.99 -8.37 -5.27
N TYR A 81 18.86 -7.78 -4.84
CA TYR A 81 18.74 -7.10 -3.56
C TYR A 81 18.87 -8.09 -2.39
N ILE A 82 18.18 -9.23 -2.45
CA ILE A 82 18.28 -10.29 -1.42
C ILE A 82 19.72 -10.81 -1.31
N LYS A 83 20.45 -10.91 -2.42
CA LYS A 83 21.86 -11.32 -2.44
C LYS A 83 22.83 -10.23 -2.00
N GLY A 84 22.34 -9.00 -1.76
CA GLY A 84 23.17 -7.85 -1.40
C GLY A 84 24.03 -7.34 -2.56
N VAL A 85 23.68 -7.68 -3.80
CA VAL A 85 24.34 -7.17 -5.01
C VAL A 85 23.81 -5.79 -5.36
N SER A 86 22.52 -5.57 -5.13
CA SER A 86 21.86 -4.26 -5.32
C SER A 86 21.34 -3.69 -4.00
N GLY A 87 21.02 -2.40 -4.01
CA GLY A 87 20.52 -1.67 -2.86
C GLY A 87 19.33 -0.77 -3.18
N ASN A 88 18.96 0.11 -2.23
CA ASN A 88 17.77 0.95 -2.34
C ASN A 88 17.76 1.84 -3.60
N ASN A 89 18.92 2.35 -4.02
CA ASN A 89 19.02 3.20 -5.21
C ASN A 89 18.71 2.45 -6.51
N ASP A 90 19.03 1.16 -6.58
CA ASP A 90 18.73 0.31 -7.73
C ASP A 90 17.23 0.02 -7.79
N ILE A 91 16.60 -0.24 -6.64
CA ILE A 91 15.15 -0.39 -6.53
C ILE A 91 14.42 0.91 -6.89
N VAL A 92 14.92 2.07 -6.44
CA VAL A 92 14.39 3.38 -6.86
C VAL A 92 14.49 3.53 -8.38
N SER A 93 15.62 3.15 -8.99
CA SER A 93 15.81 3.22 -10.43
C SER A 93 14.86 2.28 -11.18
N LEU A 94 14.61 1.06 -10.66
CA LEU A 94 13.61 0.14 -11.19
C LEU A 94 12.20 0.76 -11.13
N ILE A 95 11.82 1.37 -10.01
CA ILE A 95 10.51 2.03 -9.84
C ILE A 95 10.35 3.15 -10.85
N MET A 96 11.36 4.01 -11.01
CA MET A 96 11.33 5.10 -11.98
C MET A 96 11.17 4.56 -13.41
N ARG A 97 11.95 3.54 -13.78
CA ARG A 97 11.86 2.90 -15.11
C ARG A 97 10.50 2.25 -15.34
N ALA A 98 10.01 1.47 -14.38
CA ALA A 98 8.71 0.82 -14.47
C ALA A 98 7.60 1.86 -14.60
N TYR A 99 7.65 2.95 -13.84
CA TYR A 99 6.69 4.04 -13.93
C TYR A 99 6.75 4.76 -15.29
N GLU A 100 7.95 5.01 -15.83
CA GLU A 100 8.16 5.62 -17.15
C GLU A 100 7.75 4.72 -18.32
N GLU A 101 7.97 3.41 -18.23
CA GLU A 101 7.70 2.45 -19.30
C GLU A 101 6.28 1.85 -19.23
N ALA A 102 5.66 1.78 -18.04
CA ALA A 102 4.35 1.12 -17.87
C ALA A 102 3.23 1.83 -18.65
N GLY A 103 2.46 1.07 -19.43
CA GLY A 103 1.24 1.58 -20.09
C GLY A 103 0.04 1.63 -19.15
N ASP A 104 0.04 0.80 -18.10
CA ASP A 104 -1.07 0.60 -17.16
C ASP A 104 -0.61 0.92 -15.72
N LEU A 105 -1.53 1.36 -14.87
CA LEU A 105 -1.30 1.56 -13.44
C LEU A 105 -1.08 0.21 -12.72
N ALA A 106 -1.65 -0.87 -13.25
CA ALA A 106 -1.53 -2.22 -12.73
C ALA A 106 -0.09 -2.71 -12.61
N ASP A 107 0.79 -2.35 -13.56
CA ASP A 107 2.22 -2.71 -13.49
C ASP A 107 2.91 -2.03 -12.30
N VAL A 108 2.57 -0.77 -12.01
CA VAL A 108 3.15 -0.02 -10.89
C VAL A 108 2.65 -0.58 -9.56
N ILE A 109 1.36 -0.94 -9.48
CA ILE A 109 0.75 -1.58 -8.31
C ILE A 109 1.38 -2.96 -8.07
N ALA A 110 1.53 -3.77 -9.11
CA ALA A 110 2.13 -5.09 -9.03
C ALA A 110 3.60 -5.05 -8.63
N LEU A 111 4.39 -4.11 -9.16
CA LEU A 111 5.75 -3.86 -8.69
C LEU A 111 5.76 -3.54 -7.19
N SER A 112 4.92 -2.60 -6.74
CA SER A 112 4.88 -2.21 -5.33
C SER A 112 4.47 -3.37 -4.42
N ASN A 113 3.49 -4.18 -4.85
CA ASN A 113 3.10 -5.42 -4.18
C ASN A 113 4.24 -6.45 -4.12
N ALA A 114 5.01 -6.61 -5.20
CA ALA A 114 6.16 -7.52 -5.23
C ALA A 114 7.25 -7.10 -4.23
N LEU A 115 7.56 -5.80 -4.17
CA LEU A 115 8.50 -5.26 -3.19
C LEU A 115 8.02 -5.53 -1.76
N LYS A 116 6.73 -5.30 -1.48
CA LYS A 116 6.15 -5.61 -0.17
C LYS A 116 6.26 -7.09 0.15
N LEU A 117 5.77 -7.94 -0.74
CA LEU A 117 5.69 -9.38 -0.55
C LEU A 117 7.07 -9.99 -0.35
N PHE A 118 8.06 -9.66 -1.16
CA PHE A 118 9.34 -10.37 -1.17
C PHE A 118 10.45 -9.67 -0.39
N LEU A 119 10.41 -8.33 -0.29
CA LEU A 119 11.43 -7.55 0.42
C LEU A 119 10.92 -6.95 1.73
N GLY A 120 9.62 -7.04 2.01
CA GLY A 120 9.01 -6.55 3.25
C GLY A 120 8.96 -5.03 3.35
N PHE A 121 9.13 -4.30 2.24
CA PHE A 121 9.06 -2.83 2.20
C PHE A 121 8.27 -2.34 0.98
N ASN A 122 7.72 -1.14 1.07
CA ASN A 122 6.96 -0.47 0.00
C ASN A 122 7.78 0.67 -0.62
N ILE A 123 7.29 1.24 -1.72
CA ILE A 123 7.94 2.41 -2.34
C ILE A 123 8.04 3.62 -1.38
N TYR A 124 7.17 3.70 -0.37
CA TYR A 124 7.28 4.67 0.72
C TYR A 124 8.55 4.52 1.56
N ASP A 125 9.00 3.29 1.83
CA ASP A 125 10.21 3.09 2.63
C ASP A 125 11.48 3.55 1.88
N LEU A 126 11.35 3.82 0.57
CA LEU A 126 12.39 4.38 -0.30
C LEU A 126 12.25 5.89 -0.50
N GLY A 127 11.35 6.56 0.22
CA GLY A 127 11.13 8.01 0.12
C GLY A 127 10.29 8.43 -1.09
N LEU A 128 9.59 7.50 -1.74
CA LEU A 128 8.78 7.76 -2.94
C LEU A 128 7.28 7.51 -2.69
N ALA A 129 6.44 8.23 -3.43
CA ALA A 129 5.01 7.96 -3.52
C ALA A 129 4.55 8.05 -4.96
N VAL A 130 3.60 7.20 -5.35
CA VAL A 130 2.81 7.38 -6.57
C VAL A 130 1.41 7.80 -6.14
N ILE A 131 0.96 8.97 -6.58
CA ILE A 131 -0.41 9.43 -6.38
C ILE A 131 -1.14 9.29 -7.71
N TYR A 132 -2.33 8.69 -7.73
CA TYR A 132 -3.13 8.57 -8.96
C TYR A 132 -4.53 9.15 -8.79
N GLU A 133 -5.15 9.60 -9.87
CA GLU A 133 -6.55 10.00 -9.83
C GLU A 133 -7.44 8.82 -9.41
N ASN A 134 -8.30 9.02 -8.40
CA ASN A 134 -9.28 8.01 -8.04
C ASN A 134 -10.23 7.73 -9.23
N PRO A 135 -10.34 6.48 -9.72
CA PRO A 135 -11.18 6.13 -10.86
C PRO A 135 -12.64 6.59 -10.72
N LEU A 136 -13.23 6.43 -9.53
CA LEU A 136 -14.61 6.82 -9.24
C LEU A 136 -14.80 8.34 -9.33
N SER A 137 -13.81 9.12 -8.88
CA SER A 137 -13.86 10.59 -9.00
C SER A 137 -13.87 11.01 -10.46
N VAL A 138 -13.00 10.40 -11.28
CA VAL A 138 -12.90 10.73 -12.72
C VAL A 138 -14.16 10.32 -13.47
N LEU A 139 -14.73 9.15 -13.19
CA LEU A 139 -16.00 8.69 -13.78
C LEU A 139 -17.16 9.66 -13.48
N ASN A 140 -17.14 10.29 -12.31
CA ASN A 140 -18.11 11.32 -11.91
C ASN A 140 -17.74 12.75 -12.39
N GLY A 141 -16.77 12.88 -13.30
CA GLY A 141 -16.38 14.17 -13.89
C GLY A 141 -15.52 15.06 -12.99
N ARG A 142 -15.03 14.55 -11.86
CA ARG A 142 -14.19 15.30 -10.91
C ARG A 142 -12.74 14.85 -11.02
N ARG A 143 -11.84 15.74 -11.45
CA ARG A 143 -10.38 15.48 -11.49
C ARG A 143 -9.69 16.26 -10.38
N VAL A 144 -8.80 15.58 -9.65
CA VAL A 144 -8.05 16.14 -8.53
C VAL A 144 -6.64 16.51 -8.99
N GLU A 145 -6.11 17.63 -8.50
CA GLU A 145 -4.70 17.95 -8.69
C GLU A 145 -3.83 17.02 -7.84
N LEU A 146 -2.91 16.31 -8.49
CA LEU A 146 -2.06 15.29 -7.86
C LEU A 146 -0.80 15.87 -7.20
N ARG A 147 -0.59 17.19 -7.27
CA ARG A 147 0.66 17.82 -6.81
C ARG A 147 0.67 17.96 -5.28
N ARG A 148 1.48 17.11 -4.63
CA ARG A 148 1.86 17.22 -3.21
C ARG A 148 3.36 16.89 -3.12
N GLY A 149 4.15 17.68 -2.38
CA GLY A 149 5.61 17.50 -2.31
C GLY A 149 6.37 17.85 -3.60
N LYS A 150 7.62 17.38 -3.72
CA LYS A 150 8.46 17.59 -4.91
C LYS A 150 8.14 16.52 -5.95
N THR A 151 7.35 16.88 -6.96
CA THR A 151 7.01 15.98 -8.07
C THR A 151 8.24 15.65 -8.90
N LEU A 152 8.47 14.36 -9.11
CA LEU A 152 9.51 13.83 -10.00
C LEU A 152 9.00 13.67 -11.42
N LEU A 153 7.82 13.04 -11.57
CA LEU A 153 7.22 12.77 -12.87
C LEU A 153 5.69 12.81 -12.79
N MET A 154 5.04 13.24 -13.87
CA MET A 154 3.59 13.11 -14.06
C MET A 154 3.33 12.32 -15.34
N LYS A 155 2.36 11.41 -15.31
CA LYS A 155 2.04 10.55 -16.44
C LYS A 155 0.55 10.23 -16.51
N LYS A 156 0.10 9.76 -17.67
CA LYS A 156 -1.23 9.15 -17.84
C LYS A 156 -1.07 7.64 -17.93
N HIS A 157 -1.78 6.93 -17.08
CA HIS A 157 -1.89 5.48 -17.12
C HIS A 157 -3.31 5.08 -17.53
N LEU A 158 -3.42 3.91 -18.15
CA LEU A 158 -4.70 3.28 -18.39
C LEU A 158 -5.09 2.43 -17.17
N MET A 159 -6.40 2.34 -16.94
CA MET A 159 -7.03 1.34 -16.07
C MET A 159 -8.32 0.92 -16.78
N GLY A 160 -8.27 -0.20 -17.50
CA GLY A 160 -9.28 -0.53 -18.51
C GLY A 160 -9.37 0.57 -19.56
N ASP A 161 -10.58 1.07 -19.84
CA ASP A 161 -10.81 2.16 -20.80
C ASP A 161 -10.60 3.57 -20.22
N LEU A 162 -10.31 3.68 -18.93
CA LEU A 162 -10.18 4.96 -18.23
C LEU A 162 -8.72 5.45 -18.23
N LYS A 163 -8.52 6.72 -18.62
CA LYS A 163 -7.22 7.41 -18.53
C LYS A 163 -7.12 8.21 -17.24
N LEU A 164 -6.21 7.77 -16.37
CA LEU A 164 -5.94 8.37 -15.07
C LEU A 164 -4.59 9.09 -15.10
N ASN A 165 -4.58 10.33 -14.61
CA ASN A 165 -3.32 11.00 -14.31
C ASN A 165 -2.70 10.36 -13.07
N THR A 166 -1.38 10.28 -13.05
CA THR A 166 -0.59 9.84 -11.91
C THR A 166 0.60 10.78 -11.73
N ALA A 167 1.12 10.87 -10.51
CA ALA A 167 2.30 11.63 -10.15
C ALA A 167 3.21 10.79 -9.25
N LEU A 168 4.46 10.59 -9.68
CA LEU A 168 5.53 10.10 -8.83
C LEU A 168 6.15 11.29 -8.09
N ILE A 169 6.19 11.25 -6.77
CA ILE A 169 6.64 12.34 -5.91
C ILE A 169 7.68 11.85 -4.90
N LEU A 170 8.52 12.76 -4.43
CA LEU A 170 9.34 12.55 -3.23
C LEU A 170 8.54 12.87 -1.97
N GLN A 171 8.61 11.96 -1.00
CA GLN A 171 8.12 12.25 0.35
C GLN A 171 8.97 13.32 1.02
N GLY A 172 8.35 14.09 1.92
CA GLY A 172 9.10 15.01 2.77
C GLY A 172 9.95 14.25 3.79
N GLU A 173 11.14 14.77 4.11
CA GLU A 173 11.91 14.34 5.28
C GLU A 173 11.21 14.86 6.54
N LEU A 174 10.42 14.01 7.18
CA LEU A 174 9.53 14.38 8.28
C LEU A 174 9.83 13.54 9.52
N ASN A 175 9.82 14.19 10.68
CA ASN A 175 9.96 13.54 11.99
C ASN A 175 8.70 12.76 12.36
N ASP A 176 7.54 13.25 11.93
CA ASP A 176 6.23 12.65 12.16
C ASP A 176 5.97 11.54 11.15
N LYS A 177 5.92 10.29 11.61
CA LYS A 177 5.70 9.12 10.76
C LYS A 177 4.55 8.25 11.25
N VAL A 178 3.70 7.85 10.30
CA VAL A 178 2.58 6.94 10.54
C VAL A 178 2.80 5.65 9.75
N VAL A 179 2.39 4.53 10.33
CA VAL A 179 2.46 3.23 9.64
C VAL A 179 1.26 3.12 8.72
N ASP A 180 1.49 2.91 7.42
CA ASP A 180 0.44 2.60 6.46
C ASP A 180 0.47 1.11 6.10
N TRP A 181 -0.49 0.34 6.61
CA TRP A 181 -0.70 -1.07 6.26
C TRP A 181 -1.75 -1.28 5.18
N SER A 182 -2.38 -0.20 4.69
CA SER A 182 -3.42 -0.27 3.66
C SER A 182 -2.90 -0.49 2.24
N ASN A 183 -1.56 -0.58 2.06
CA ASN A 183 -0.84 -1.00 0.84
C ASN A 183 -0.91 -0.03 -0.36
N PRO A 184 0.14 0.09 -1.18
CA PRO A 184 1.55 0.28 -0.84
C PRO A 184 2.09 1.45 -1.67
N GLY A 185 2.22 2.65 -1.11
CA GLY A 185 2.93 3.71 -1.84
C GLY A 185 2.23 4.32 -3.06
N VAL A 186 1.28 3.59 -3.64
CA VAL A 186 0.49 3.94 -4.81
C VAL A 186 -0.91 4.28 -4.30
N LEU A 187 -1.18 5.56 -4.07
CA LEU A 187 -2.39 6.02 -3.40
C LEU A 187 -3.34 6.74 -4.34
N PRO A 188 -4.65 6.46 -4.25
CA PRO A 188 -5.62 7.29 -4.93
C PRO A 188 -5.67 8.65 -4.25
N ALA A 189 -5.70 9.71 -5.06
CA ALA A 189 -5.94 11.06 -4.59
C ALA A 189 -7.33 11.12 -3.94
N SER A 190 -7.41 11.73 -2.76
CA SER A 190 -8.67 11.89 -2.05
C SER A 190 -9.52 13.00 -2.68
N ASN A 191 -10.83 12.75 -2.72
CA ASN A 191 -11.83 13.75 -3.09
C ASN A 191 -13.19 13.42 -2.47
N GLU A 192 -14.07 14.41 -2.48
CA GLU A 192 -15.49 14.23 -2.19
C GLU A 192 -16.25 13.88 -3.48
N ILE A 193 -17.17 12.91 -3.42
CA ILE A 193 -18.09 12.55 -4.50
C ILE A 193 -19.52 12.60 -3.93
N GLY A 194 -20.31 13.60 -4.33
CA GLY A 194 -21.61 13.82 -3.69
C GLY A 194 -21.42 14.16 -2.21
N ASP A 195 -22.14 13.45 -1.33
CA ASP A 195 -22.02 13.55 0.13
C ASP A 195 -21.05 12.49 0.71
N GLU A 196 -20.40 11.69 -0.14
CA GLU A 196 -19.49 10.61 0.26
C GLU A 196 -18.02 11.04 0.15
N SER A 197 -17.27 10.85 1.24
CA SER A 197 -15.81 10.99 1.24
C SER A 197 -15.17 9.69 0.74
N VAL A 198 -14.55 9.73 -0.44
CA VAL A 198 -13.84 8.58 -1.04
C VAL A 198 -12.35 8.67 -0.72
N SER A 199 -12.05 9.21 0.46
CA SER A 199 -10.73 9.71 0.83
C SER A 199 -9.81 8.60 1.29
N ASP A 200 -8.68 8.40 0.64
CA ASP A 200 -7.61 7.59 1.23
C ASP A 200 -6.96 8.36 2.42
N PRO A 201 -6.94 7.81 3.65
CA PRO A 201 -6.36 8.48 4.80
C PRO A 201 -4.86 8.69 4.64
N ALA A 202 -4.15 7.78 3.98
CA ALA A 202 -2.72 7.88 3.75
C ALA A 202 -2.42 9.05 2.81
N TYR A 203 -3.23 9.26 1.76
CA TYR A 203 -3.09 10.44 0.91
C TYR A 203 -3.37 11.73 1.68
N THR A 204 -4.39 11.72 2.54
CA THR A 204 -4.72 12.88 3.38
C THR A 204 -3.58 13.24 4.32
N LEU A 205 -2.97 12.25 4.98
CA LEU A 205 -1.82 12.47 5.87
C LEU A 205 -0.59 12.97 5.12
N LEU A 206 -0.28 12.41 3.94
CA LEU A 206 0.77 12.96 3.06
C LEU A 206 0.49 14.41 2.66
N SER A 207 -0.77 14.75 2.36
CA SER A 207 -1.16 16.13 1.98
C SER A 207 -0.97 17.14 3.12
N LEU A 208 -0.93 16.65 4.37
CA LEU A 208 -0.67 17.43 5.58
C LEU A 208 0.82 17.44 5.97
N ASN A 209 1.71 16.96 5.09
CA ASN A 209 3.13 16.76 5.35
C ASN A 209 3.40 15.87 6.57
N ILE A 210 2.74 14.72 6.63
CA ILE A 210 3.07 13.63 7.57
C ILE A 210 3.71 12.50 6.77
N GLY A 211 4.83 11.96 7.24
CA GLY A 211 5.55 10.87 6.58
C GLY A 211 4.84 9.53 6.75
N LEU A 212 4.97 8.64 5.76
CA LEU A 212 4.44 7.29 5.84
C LEU A 212 5.57 6.26 5.82
N THR A 213 5.41 5.19 6.59
CA THR A 213 6.30 4.02 6.61
C THR A 213 5.47 2.75 6.54
N SER A 214 5.99 1.70 5.92
CA SER A 214 5.31 0.39 5.94
C SER A 214 5.76 -0.48 7.11
N LYS A 215 6.82 -0.06 7.83
CA LYS A 215 7.40 -0.77 8.97
C LYS A 215 7.13 -0.01 10.27
N PRO A 216 6.49 -0.65 11.26
CA PRO A 216 6.37 -0.08 12.59
C PRO A 216 7.76 -0.02 13.26
N SER A 217 7.98 1.04 14.03
CA SER A 217 9.14 1.21 14.92
C SER A 217 8.84 0.82 16.36
N SER A 218 7.57 0.50 16.67
CA SER A 218 7.09 0.07 17.99
C SER A 218 6.26 -1.20 17.88
N SER A 219 6.24 -2.02 18.94
CA SER A 219 5.29 -3.13 19.08
C SER A 219 3.90 -2.67 19.57
N GLU A 220 3.78 -1.43 20.05
CA GLU A 220 2.51 -0.82 20.44
C GLU A 220 1.94 0.01 19.28
N LEU A 221 0.71 -0.31 18.89
CA LEU A 221 0.05 0.26 17.72
C LEU A 221 -1.32 0.82 18.08
N THR A 222 -1.60 2.03 17.59
CA THR A 222 -2.91 2.67 17.63
C THR A 222 -3.54 2.55 16.24
N LEU A 223 -4.64 1.81 16.12
CA LEU A 223 -5.31 1.60 14.84
C LEU A 223 -6.30 2.72 14.55
N LEU A 224 -6.11 3.41 13.43
CA LEU A 224 -7.02 4.45 12.93
C LEU A 224 -8.13 3.78 12.11
N ASN A 225 -9.32 3.64 12.71
CA ASN A 225 -10.51 3.10 12.07
C ASN A 225 -11.69 4.08 12.21
N SER A 226 -12.46 4.25 11.13
CA SER A 226 -13.63 5.14 11.04
C SER A 226 -14.85 4.66 11.83
N GLN A 227 -14.84 3.44 12.39
CA GLN A 227 -16.05 2.78 12.93
C GLN A 227 -16.09 2.57 14.46
N LEU A 228 -15.21 3.20 15.25
CA LEU A 228 -15.18 3.00 16.72
C LEU A 228 -15.30 4.30 17.52
N PRO A 229 -15.64 4.26 18.82
CA PRO A 229 -15.69 5.44 19.69
C PRO A 229 -14.29 5.91 20.15
N ALA A 230 -14.20 7.19 20.54
CA ALA A 230 -12.97 7.93 20.80
C ALA A 230 -12.19 7.54 22.08
N GLY A 231 -10.86 7.71 22.03
CA GLY A 231 -9.90 7.59 23.15
C GLY A 231 -8.59 8.32 22.83
N ALA A 232 -7.69 8.49 23.82
CA ALA A 232 -6.37 9.08 23.61
C ALA A 232 -5.44 8.14 22.82
N CYS A 233 -4.55 8.68 21.99
CA CYS A 233 -3.54 7.89 21.27
C CYS A 233 -2.50 7.34 22.24
N THR A 234 -2.17 6.05 22.11
CA THR A 234 -1.07 5.41 22.86
C THR A 234 -0.28 4.50 21.92
N GLY A 235 1.00 4.80 21.70
CA GLY A 235 1.85 4.05 20.77
C GLY A 235 1.81 4.60 19.34
N GLN A 236 2.35 3.85 18.39
CA GLN A 236 2.52 4.32 17.01
C GLN A 236 1.20 4.27 16.24
N VAL A 237 0.84 5.36 15.55
CA VAL A 237 -0.39 5.39 14.74
C VAL A 237 -0.22 4.51 13.50
N THR A 238 -1.25 3.72 13.24
CA THR A 238 -1.39 2.83 12.10
C THR A 238 -2.65 3.19 11.31
N ILE A 239 -2.50 3.42 10.01
CA ILE A 239 -3.61 3.62 9.08
C ILE A 239 -4.09 2.25 8.61
N LEU A 240 -5.40 2.03 8.73
CA LEU A 240 -6.08 0.89 8.14
C LEU A 240 -6.84 1.31 6.88
N PRO A 241 -7.04 0.39 5.92
CA PRO A 241 -7.97 0.63 4.81
C PRO A 241 -9.35 1.01 5.36
N LEU A 242 -9.92 2.09 4.84
CA LEU A 242 -11.24 2.60 5.29
C LEU A 242 -12.41 1.64 5.05
N THR A 243 -12.20 0.66 4.17
CA THR A 243 -13.23 -0.28 3.69
C THR A 243 -13.27 -1.57 4.48
N LEU A 244 -12.35 -1.77 5.44
CA LEU A 244 -12.40 -2.92 6.32
C LEU A 244 -13.66 -2.85 7.19
N SER A 245 -14.53 -3.84 7.05
CA SER A 245 -15.65 -4.01 7.97
C SER A 245 -15.16 -4.24 9.40
N ASN A 246 -15.96 -3.88 10.41
CA ASN A 246 -15.64 -4.14 11.81
C ASN A 246 -15.18 -5.59 12.09
N SER A 247 -15.81 -6.58 11.44
CA SER A 247 -15.39 -7.98 11.62
C SER A 247 -14.00 -8.27 11.02
N MET A 248 -13.63 -7.61 9.93
CA MET A 248 -12.29 -7.70 9.33
C MET A 248 -11.25 -6.95 10.16
N VAL A 249 -11.60 -5.80 10.75
CA VAL A 249 -10.73 -5.06 11.67
C VAL A 249 -10.41 -5.92 12.90
N MET A 250 -11.39 -6.60 13.48
CA MET A 250 -11.17 -7.50 14.60
C MET A 250 -10.27 -8.68 14.24
N LYS A 251 -10.45 -9.28 13.04
CA LYS A 251 -9.54 -10.32 12.55
C LYS A 251 -8.11 -9.80 12.38
N LEU A 252 -7.93 -8.62 11.79
CA LEU A 252 -6.61 -8.01 11.66
C LEU A 252 -5.95 -7.78 13.03
N ILE A 253 -6.71 -7.29 14.01
CA ILE A 253 -6.25 -7.13 15.39
C ILE A 253 -5.75 -8.46 15.98
N GLU A 254 -6.50 -9.55 15.79
CA GLU A 254 -6.09 -10.89 16.23
C GLU A 254 -4.79 -11.34 15.56
N GLU A 255 -4.65 -11.08 14.25
CA GLU A 255 -3.43 -11.42 13.51
C GLU A 255 -2.22 -10.60 13.96
N LEU A 256 -2.38 -9.30 14.18
CA LEU A 256 -1.32 -8.44 14.72
C LEU A 256 -0.88 -8.91 16.11
N LYS A 257 -1.82 -9.33 16.96
CA LYS A 257 -1.50 -9.91 18.28
C LYS A 257 -0.69 -11.19 18.18
N LYS A 258 -1.00 -12.08 17.22
CA LYS A 258 -0.21 -13.30 16.97
C LYS A 258 1.24 -12.97 16.56
N GLN A 259 1.47 -11.82 15.96
CA GLN A 259 2.81 -11.34 15.58
C GLN A 259 3.53 -10.58 16.69
N GLY A 260 2.96 -10.54 17.90
CA GLY A 260 3.57 -9.90 19.07
C GLY A 260 3.29 -8.40 19.17
N PHE A 261 2.36 -7.86 18.36
CA PHE A 261 1.94 -6.47 18.51
C PHE A 261 0.84 -6.32 19.56
N THR A 262 0.93 -5.25 20.35
CA THR A 262 -0.16 -4.80 21.19
C THR A 262 -0.94 -3.74 20.43
N THR A 263 -2.22 -3.99 20.21
CA THR A 263 -3.10 -3.12 19.43
C THR A 263 -4.14 -2.47 20.32
N THR A 264 -4.17 -1.14 20.30
CA THR A 264 -5.26 -0.34 20.86
C THR A 264 -6.13 0.12 19.70
N ALA A 265 -7.38 -0.38 19.67
CA ALA A 265 -8.36 0.08 18.69
C ALA A 265 -9.02 1.35 19.25
N THR A 266 -8.57 2.51 18.78
CA THR A 266 -9.18 3.79 19.12
C THR A 266 -9.91 4.32 17.89
N GLY A 267 -11.17 4.71 18.07
CA GLY A 267 -11.92 5.40 17.04
C GLY A 267 -11.46 6.83 16.90
N ILE A 268 -10.43 7.06 16.10
CA ILE A 268 -9.85 8.38 15.94
C ILE A 268 -10.12 8.83 14.50
N SER A 269 -10.78 9.98 14.36
CA SER A 269 -10.91 10.63 13.07
C SER A 269 -9.52 10.99 12.52
N ILE A 270 -9.34 11.12 11.21
CA ILE A 270 -8.05 11.58 10.64
C ILE A 270 -7.62 12.92 11.29
N ILE A 271 -8.58 13.81 11.56
CA ILE A 271 -8.34 15.09 12.22
C ILE A 271 -7.76 14.90 13.62
N ASP A 272 -8.34 13.99 14.41
CA ASP A 272 -7.86 13.73 15.77
C ASP A 272 -6.55 12.94 15.78
N ALA A 273 -6.31 12.11 14.76
CA ALA A 273 -5.02 11.42 14.59
C ALA A 273 -3.90 12.41 14.25
N VAL A 274 -4.19 13.40 13.39
CA VAL A 274 -3.27 14.50 13.11
C VAL A 274 -2.97 15.30 14.37
N LYS A 275 -3.97 15.55 15.23
CA LYS A 275 -3.73 16.20 16.53
C LYS A 275 -2.80 15.35 17.40
N CYS A 276 -3.03 14.04 17.50
CA CYS A 276 -2.14 13.16 18.28
C CYS A 276 -0.68 13.23 17.79
N ILE A 277 -0.48 13.06 16.48
CA ILE A 277 0.84 13.05 15.86
C ILE A 277 1.60 14.35 16.16
N LYS A 278 0.91 15.49 16.15
CA LYS A 278 1.50 16.82 16.37
C LYS A 278 1.60 17.26 17.84
N HIS A 279 0.92 16.59 18.78
CA HIS A 279 0.90 16.96 20.20
C HIS A 279 1.76 16.08 21.10
N ASP A 280 2.19 14.89 20.65
CA ASP A 280 3.10 13.99 21.38
C ASP A 280 4.60 14.29 21.12
N LEU A 281 4.93 15.51 20.68
CA LEU A 281 6.30 16.05 20.57
C LEU A 281 6.47 17.36 21.36
#